data_AF-X1RTE4-F1
#
_entry.id   AF-X1RTE4-F1
#
_cell.length_a   1.000
_cell.length_b   1.000
_cell.length_c   1.000
_cell.angle_alpha   90.00
_cell.angle_beta   90.00
_cell.angle_gamma   90.00
#
_symmetry.space_group_name_H-M   'P 1'
#
loop_
_entity.id
_entity.type
_entity.pdbx_description
1 polymer ?
#
loop_
_entity_poly.entity_id
_entity_poly.type
_entity_poly.pdbx_seq_one_letter_code
_entity_poly.pdbx_strand_id
1 'polypeptide(L)' 'TSKKINKKQSKHIRPTWDEYFLGLLEPLGRRGTCDRGYSGAVIVSKGNTIL' A
#
# COMPACT_ATOMS: atom_id res chain seq x y z
N THR A 1 -25.49 8.98 -29.62
CA THR A 1 -24.62 7.79 -29.78
C THR A 1 -23.95 7.48 -28.46
N SER A 2 -24.56 6.59 -27.67
CA SER A 2 -24.10 6.28 -26.31
C SER A 2 -22.82 5.43 -26.34
N LYS A 3 -21.72 6.01 -25.85
CA LYS A 3 -20.40 5.36 -25.73
C LYS A 3 -20.48 4.30 -24.64
N LYS A 4 -20.50 3.01 -25.02
CA LYS A 4 -20.38 1.89 -24.06
C LYS A 4 -19.02 1.94 -23.38
N ILE A 5 -18.99 2.24 -22.08
CA ILE A 5 -17.80 2.15 -21.23
C ILE A 5 -17.58 0.67 -20.93
N ASN A 6 -16.62 0.05 -21.63
CA ASN A 6 -16.24 -1.33 -21.39
C ASN A 6 -15.46 -1.39 -20.07
N LYS A 7 -16.12 -1.73 -18.96
CA LYS A 7 -15.48 -2.02 -17.67
C LYS A 7 -14.66 -3.29 -17.83
N LYS A 8 -13.41 -3.16 -18.26
CA LYS A 8 -12.41 -4.23 -18.25
C LYS A 8 -12.25 -4.65 -16.79
N GLN A 9 -12.84 -5.79 -16.40
CA GLN A 9 -12.64 -6.37 -15.08
C GLN A 9 -11.16 -6.75 -14.96
N SER A 10 -10.36 -5.85 -14.40
CA SER A 10 -8.98 -6.15 -14.06
C SER A 10 -9.02 -7.26 -13.02
N LYS A 11 -8.42 -8.40 -13.33
CA LYS A 11 -8.22 -9.49 -12.39
C LYS A 11 -7.49 -8.88 -11.18
N HIS A 12 -8.04 -9.01 -9.98
CA HIS A 12 -7.39 -8.51 -8.78
C HIS A 12 -6.08 -9.28 -8.58
N ILE A 13 -4.95 -8.60 -8.76
CA ILE A 13 -3.62 -9.17 -8.57
C ILE A 13 -3.24 -8.87 -7.12
N ARG A 14 -2.97 -9.94 -6.36
CA ARG A 14 -2.39 -9.79 -5.03
C ARG A 14 -1.00 -9.17 -5.18
N PRO A 15 -0.69 -8.07 -4.47
CA PRO A 15 0.65 -7.48 -4.53
C PRO A 15 1.69 -8.46 -4.00
N THR A 16 2.93 -8.27 -4.43
CA THR A 16 4.09 -8.92 -3.82
C THR A 16 4.25 -8.44 -2.37
N TRP A 17 5.01 -9.17 -1.57
CA TRP A 17 5.25 -8.78 -0.18
C TRP A 17 5.93 -7.41 -0.08
N ASP A 18 6.90 -7.13 -0.94
CA ASP A 18 7.61 -5.84 -0.94
C ASP A 18 6.68 -4.68 -1.29
N GLU A 19 5.86 -4.81 -2.32
CA GLU A 19 4.86 -3.81 -2.70
C GLU A 19 3.84 -3.59 -1.57
N TYR A 20 3.42 -4.66 -0.92
CA TYR A 20 2.50 -4.57 0.22
C TYR A 20 3.14 -3.80 1.39
N PHE A 21 4.35 -4.16 1.80
CA PHE A 21 5.01 -3.51 2.95
C PHE A 21 5.39 -2.06 2.65
N LEU A 22 5.89 -1.76 1.45
CA LEU A 22 6.15 -0.37 1.03
C LEU A 22 4.87 0.45 0.95
N GLY A 23 3.77 -0.14 0.45
CA GLY A 23 2.47 0.51 0.40
C GLY A 23 1.89 0.84 1.79
N LEU A 24 2.30 0.11 2.84
CA LEU A 24 1.91 0.43 4.21
C LEU A 24 2.65 1.66 4.78
N LEU A 25 3.82 2.02 4.27
CA LEU A 25 4.63 3.11 4.84
C LEU A 25 3.95 4.48 4.72
N GLU A 26 3.25 4.74 3.61
CA GLU A 26 2.56 6.02 3.38
C GLU A 26 1.45 6.29 4.41
N PRO A 27 0.44 5.41 4.60
CA PRO A 27 -0.60 5.64 5.60
C PRO A 27 -0.06 5.65 7.03
N LEU A 28 1.01 4.91 7.33
CA LEU A 28 1.67 4.96 8.64
C LEU A 28 2.39 6.30 8.85
N GLY A 29 3.13 6.77 7.85
CA GLY A 29 3.82 8.06 7.89
C GLY A 29 2.86 9.22 8.12
N ARG A 30 1.68 9.19 7.48
CA ARG A 30 0.62 10.21 7.67
C ARG A 30 0.12 10.36 9.11
N ARG A 31 0.39 9.37 10.00
CA ARG A 31 0.09 9.47 11.43
C ARG A 31 1.18 10.18 12.25
N GLY A 32 2.32 10.48 11.64
CA GLY A 32 3.40 11.23 12.28
C GLY A 32 2.91 12.61 12.72
N THR A 33 3.31 13.02 13.93
CA THR A 33 2.96 14.33 14.49
C THR A 33 4.01 15.40 14.17
N CYS A 34 5.16 14.99 13.64
CA CYS A 34 6.21 15.87 13.17
C CYS A 34 5.89 16.35 11.74
N ASP A 35 5.76 17.66 11.57
CA ASP A 35 5.52 18.33 10.28
C ASP A 35 6.75 18.32 9.36
N ARG A 36 7.95 18.23 9.92
CA ARG A 36 9.22 18.16 9.18
C ARG A 36 9.40 16.86 8.40
N GLY A 37 8.68 15.79 8.78
CA GLY A 37 8.83 14.48 8.18
C GLY A 37 7.86 13.47 8.76
N TYR A 38 6.90 13.06 7.92
CA TYR A 38 5.91 12.01 8.19
C TYR A 38 6.54 10.61 8.07
N SER A 39 7.51 10.31 8.93
CA SER A 39 8.25 9.05 8.90
C SER A 39 7.39 7.89 9.41
N GLY A 40 7.48 6.74 8.72
CA GLY A 40 6.84 5.49 9.12
C GLY A 40 7.83 4.32 8.97
N ALA A 41 7.68 3.30 9.80
CA ALA A 41 8.48 2.08 9.73
C ALA A 41 7.58 0.87 9.96
N VAL A 42 7.97 -0.25 9.34
CA VAL A 42 7.33 -1.55 9.50
C VAL A 42 8.44 -2.56 9.78
N ILE A 43 8.29 -3.36 10.84
CA ILE A 43 9.22 -4.41 11.20
C ILE A 43 8.56 -5.74 10.82
N VAL A 44 9.25 -6.53 10.00
CA VAL A 44 8.72 -7.78 9.47
C VAL A 44 9.65 -8.92 9.84
N SER A 45 9.09 -10.01 10.33
CA SER A 45 9.83 -11.25 10.57
C SER A 45 10.20 -11.93 9.26
N LYS A 46 11.15 -12.88 9.31
CA LYS A 46 11.49 -13.72 8.14
C LYS A 46 10.27 -14.48 7.56
N GLY A 47 9.21 -14.67 8.35
CA GLY A 47 7.96 -15.31 7.94
C GLY A 47 6.91 -14.36 7.34
N ASN A 48 7.27 -13.11 7.01
CA ASN A 48 6.36 -12.07 6.52
C ASN A 48 5.26 -11.68 7.53
N THR A 49 5.52 -11.86 8.82
CA THR A 49 4.64 -11.41 9.91
C THR A 49 5.09 -10.03 10.36
N ILE A 50 4.17 -9.06 10.37
CA ILE A 50 4.43 -7.73 10.94
C ILE A 50 4.49 -7.87 12.47
N LEU A 51 5.53 -7.31 13.08
CA LEU A 51 5.78 -7.31 14.52
C LEU A 51 5.26 -6.03 15.18
#